data_AF-A0A6P1EJ41-F1
#
_entry.id   AF-A0A6P1EJ41-F1
#
_cell.length_a   1.000
_cell.length_b   1.000
_cell.length_c   1.000
_cell.angle_alpha   90.00
_cell.angle_beta   90.00
_cell.angle_gamma   90.00
#
_symmetry.space_group_name_H-M   'P 1'
#
loop_
_entity.id
_entity.type
_entity.pdbx_description
1 polymer ?
#
loop_
_entity_poly.entity_id
_entity_poly.type
_entity_poly.pdbx_seq_one_letter_code
_entity_poly.pdbx_strand_id
1 'polypeptide(L)'
;MAEDIKADELLDQLRDSYVASIRAAEPGIPAHAALQIADMLVTVQLDVFAGKRVSYRSRPDVNGAAICADWHAGLTIGEITRKHGVSRTAAYKYHPGRAVKRIRGA
;
A
#
# COMPACT_ATOMS: atom_id res chain seq x y z
N MET A 1 6.39 -13.52 11.73
CA MET A 1 6.35 -12.51 12.81
C MET A 1 6.60 -11.17 12.16
N ALA A 2 5.82 -10.13 12.47
CA ALA A 2 6.13 -8.79 11.97
C ALA A 2 7.41 -8.29 12.64
N GLU A 3 8.30 -7.68 11.88
CA GLU A 3 9.52 -7.07 12.43
C GLU A 3 9.13 -5.80 13.19
N ASP A 4 9.61 -5.66 14.43
CA ASP A 4 9.44 -4.45 15.23
C ASP A 4 10.41 -3.39 14.68
N ILE A 5 9.87 -2.37 14.01
CA ILE A 5 10.62 -1.23 13.45
C ILE A 5 10.25 0.03 14.22
N LYS A 6 11.24 0.87 14.52
CA LYS A 6 10.99 2.14 15.19
C LYS A 6 10.59 3.23 14.18
N ALA A 7 9.70 4.12 14.59
CA ALA A 7 9.15 5.15 13.70
C ALA A 7 10.20 6.17 13.21
N ASP A 8 11.23 6.43 14.02
CA ASP A 8 12.38 7.30 13.68
C ASP A 8 13.22 6.74 12.52
N GLU A 9 13.22 5.43 12.32
CA GLU A 9 13.91 4.78 11.20
C GLU A 9 13.14 4.95 9.87
N LEU A 10 11.87 5.37 9.93
CA LEU A 10 10.97 5.49 8.76
C LEU A 10 10.65 6.94 8.40
N LEU A 11 11.34 7.93 8.98
CA LEU A 11 11.00 9.35 8.86
C LEU A 11 10.95 9.84 7.42
N ASP A 12 11.97 9.51 6.62
CA ASP A 12 12.01 9.93 5.23
C ASP A 12 10.88 9.30 4.42
N GLN A 13 10.59 8.02 4.68
CA GLN A 13 9.49 7.31 4.02
C GLN A 13 8.11 7.89 4.40
N LEU A 14 7.91 8.26 5.67
CA LEU A 14 6.68 8.91 6.14
C LEU A 14 6.51 10.29 5.50
N ARG A 15 7.58 11.09 5.49
CA ARG A 15 7.61 12.41 4.85
C ARG A 15 7.27 12.32 3.38
N ASP A 16 7.92 11.43 2.63
CA ASP A 16 7.68 11.24 1.19
C ASP A 16 6.22 10.82 0.92
N SER A 17 5.68 9.92 1.75
CA SER A 17 4.28 9.49 1.66
C SER A 17 3.31 10.65 1.89
N TYR A 18 3.60 11.54 2.85
CA TYR A 18 2.79 12.73 3.10
C TYR A 18 2.90 13.74 1.95
N VAL A 19 4.10 14.03 1.44
CA VAL A 19 4.27 14.92 0.28
C VAL A 19 3.46 14.43 -0.91
N ALA A 20 3.52 13.13 -1.22
CA ALA A 20 2.75 12.53 -2.31
C ALA A 20 1.24 12.69 -2.09
N SER A 21 0.76 12.44 -0.87
CA SER A 21 -0.66 12.55 -0.52
C SER A 21 -1.17 14.00 -0.57
N ILE A 22 -0.38 14.95 -0.07
CA ILE A 22 -0.70 16.39 -0.08
C ILE A 22 -0.81 16.89 -1.51
N ARG A 23 0.15 16.57 -2.37
CA ARG A 23 0.14 17.00 -3.78
C ARG A 23 -0.96 16.33 -4.61
N ALA A 24 -1.37 15.11 -4.22
CA ALA A 24 -2.52 14.45 -4.85
C ALA A 24 -3.85 15.10 -4.45
N ALA A 25 -3.97 15.57 -3.20
CA ALA A 25 -5.15 16.26 -2.70
C ALA A 25 -5.25 17.70 -3.20
N GLU A 26 -4.11 18.40 -3.31
CA GLU A 26 -4.01 19.79 -3.79
C GLU A 26 -2.92 19.90 -4.88
N PRO A 27 -3.27 19.65 -6.16
CA PRO A 27 -2.30 19.64 -7.25
C PRO A 27 -1.59 20.99 -7.49
N GLY A 28 -2.17 22.10 -7.04
CA GLY A 28 -1.62 23.45 -7.20
C GLY A 28 -0.56 23.84 -6.16
N ILE A 29 -0.33 23.02 -5.14
CA ILE A 29 0.60 23.38 -4.06
C ILE A 29 2.06 23.36 -4.56
N PRO A 30 2.87 24.38 -4.24
CA PRO A 30 4.30 24.35 -4.50
C PRO A 30 4.99 23.19 -3.79
N ALA A 31 5.99 22.57 -4.43
CA ALA A 31 6.68 21.40 -3.89
C ALA A 31 7.31 21.65 -2.51
N HIS A 32 7.92 22.82 -2.30
CA HIS A 32 8.51 23.19 -1.01
C HIS A 32 7.45 23.35 0.09
N ALA A 33 6.27 23.88 -0.23
CA ALA A 33 5.19 24.05 0.73
C ALA A 33 4.61 22.67 1.13
N ALA A 34 4.47 21.75 0.19
CA ALA A 34 4.08 20.37 0.49
C ALA A 34 5.08 19.67 1.43
N LEU A 35 6.39 19.91 1.23
CA LEU A 35 7.44 19.37 2.08
C LEU A 35 7.35 19.92 3.52
N GLN A 36 7.18 21.23 3.67
CA GLN A 36 7.03 21.86 5.00
C GLN A 36 5.80 21.34 5.75
N ILE A 37 4.68 21.14 5.06
CA ILE A 37 3.47 20.55 5.65
C ILE A 37 3.74 19.10 6.05
N ALA A 38 4.40 18.32 5.21
CA ALA A 38 4.76 16.94 5.51
C ALA A 38 5.67 16.84 6.75
N ASP A 39 6.67 17.71 6.88
CA ASP A 39 7.54 17.79 8.07
C ASP A 39 6.75 18.04 9.36
N MET A 40 5.81 18.99 9.30
CA MET A 40 4.96 19.32 10.43
C MET A 40 4.06 18.13 10.82
N LEU A 41 3.48 17.44 9.83
CA LEU A 41 2.64 16.26 10.07
C LEU A 41 3.42 15.08 10.67
N VAL A 42 4.65 14.83 10.17
CA VAL A 42 5.53 13.79 10.72
C VAL A 42 5.85 14.11 12.18
N THR A 43 6.18 15.36 12.49
CA THR A 43 6.48 15.78 13.87
C THR A 43 5.29 15.51 14.81
N VAL A 44 4.09 15.95 14.43
CA VAL A 44 2.87 15.69 15.22
C VAL A 44 2.60 14.19 15.37
N GLN A 45 2.81 13.40 14.32
CA GLN A 45 2.62 11.96 14.37
C GLN A 45 3.58 11.28 15.36
N LEU A 46 4.86 11.67 15.35
CA LEU A 46 5.85 11.15 16.29
C LEU A 46 5.51 11.50 17.74
N ASP A 47 5.07 12.74 18.01
CA ASP A 47 4.63 13.15 19.34
C ASP A 47 3.43 12.34 19.82
N VAL A 48 2.45 12.10 18.94
CA VAL A 48 1.29 11.24 19.24
C VAL A 48 1.73 9.81 19.53
N PHE A 49 2.79 9.31 18.90
CA PHE A 49 3.29 7.95 19.08
C PHE A 49 4.34 7.81 20.19
N ALA A 50 4.87 8.92 20.71
CA ALA A 50 5.91 8.91 21.73
C ALA A 50 5.51 8.02 22.93
N GLY A 51 6.39 7.07 23.27
CA GLY A 51 6.21 6.12 24.36
C GLY A 51 5.18 5.01 24.12
N LYS A 52 4.59 4.92 22.91
CA LYS A 52 3.55 3.93 22.58
C LYS A 52 4.11 2.87 21.63
N ARG A 53 3.68 1.61 21.80
CA ARG A 53 3.84 0.59 20.75
C ARG A 53 2.70 0.77 19.76
N VAL A 54 3.03 1.15 18.54
CA VAL A 54 2.07 1.36 17.46
C VAL A 54 2.05 0.12 16.58
N SER A 55 0.86 -0.41 16.34
CA SER A 55 0.65 -1.46 15.35
C SER A 55 -0.32 -0.96 14.28
N TYR A 56 0.08 -1.07 13.02
CA TYR A 56 -0.82 -0.83 11.90
C TYR A 56 -1.54 -2.12 11.57
N ARG A 57 -2.87 -2.07 11.38
CA ARG A 57 -3.58 -3.19 10.79
C ARG A 57 -3.02 -3.41 9.38
N SER A 58 -2.34 -4.52 9.18
CA SER A 58 -2.01 -4.98 7.83
C SER A 58 -3.30 -5.02 7.01
N ARG A 59 -3.23 -4.64 5.73
CA ARG A 59 -4.37 -4.92 4.83
C ARG A 59 -4.70 -6.41 4.96
N PRO A 60 -5.98 -6.80 5.01
CA PRO A 60 -6.37 -8.19 5.13
C PRO A 60 -5.64 -9.00 4.05
N ASP A 61 -5.14 -10.16 4.45
CA ASP A 61 -4.33 -10.99 3.58
C ASP A 61 -5.17 -11.38 2.35
N VAL A 62 -4.62 -11.12 1.16
CA VAL A 62 -5.35 -11.34 -0.08
C VAL A 62 -5.33 -12.83 -0.40
N ASN A 63 -6.49 -13.49 -0.40
CA ASN A 63 -6.61 -14.88 -0.80
C ASN A 63 -6.37 -15.03 -2.32
N GLY A 64 -5.10 -15.18 -2.70
CA GLY A 64 -4.69 -15.31 -4.10
C GLY A 64 -5.26 -16.55 -4.80
N ALA A 65 -5.53 -17.63 -4.05
CA ALA A 65 -6.15 -18.84 -4.61
C ALA A 65 -7.60 -18.58 -5.03
N ALA A 66 -8.36 -17.85 -4.21
CA ALA A 66 -9.71 -17.44 -4.55
C ALA A 66 -9.75 -16.50 -5.76
N ILE A 67 -8.82 -15.55 -5.87
CA ILE A 67 -8.69 -14.68 -7.04
C ILE A 67 -8.34 -15.49 -8.29
N CYS A 68 -7.42 -16.45 -8.20
CA CYS A 68 -7.06 -17.32 -9.31
C CYS A 68 -8.25 -18.19 -9.77
N ALA A 69 -9.03 -18.73 -8.83
CA ALA A 69 -10.23 -19.49 -9.15
C ALA A 69 -11.29 -18.63 -9.86
N ASP A 70 -11.47 -17.37 -9.44
CA ASP A 70 -12.38 -16.44 -10.11
C ASP A 70 -11.91 -16.07 -11.53
N TRP A 71 -10.59 -15.96 -11.76
CA TRP A 71 -10.04 -15.84 -13.11
C TRP A 71 -10.36 -17.07 -13.97
N HIS A 72 -10.22 -18.28 -13.42
CA HIS A 72 -10.57 -19.52 -14.12
C HIS A 72 -12.07 -19.66 -14.39
N ALA A 73 -12.91 -19.10 -13.52
CA ALA A 73 -14.36 -19.02 -13.70
C ALA A 73 -14.77 -17.96 -14.74
N GLY A 74 -13.81 -17.21 -15.32
CA GLY A 74 -14.07 -16.23 -16.37
C GLY A 74 -14.59 -14.89 -15.87
N LEU A 75 -14.50 -14.60 -14.55
CA LEU A 75 -14.87 -13.28 -14.04
C LEU A 75 -13.95 -12.21 -14.63
N THR A 76 -14.55 -11.05 -14.89
CA THR A 76 -13.81 -9.88 -15.36
C THR A 76 -12.96 -9.29 -14.22
N ILE A 77 -11.91 -8.56 -14.60
CA ILE A 77 -11.07 -7.81 -13.64
C ILE A 77 -11.91 -6.89 -12.73
N GLY A 78 -12.96 -6.27 -13.26
CA GLY A 78 -13.85 -5.39 -12.50
C GLY A 78 -14.57 -6.14 -11.37
N GLU A 79 -15.10 -7.31 -11.68
CA GLU A 79 -15.80 -8.17 -10.72
C GLU A 79 -14.85 -8.71 -9.66
N ILE A 80 -13.65 -9.16 -10.06
CA ILE A 80 -12.62 -9.67 -9.15
C ILE A 80 -12.16 -8.57 -8.18
N THR A 81 -11.87 -7.36 -8.68
CA THR A 81 -11.45 -6.24 -7.83
C THR A 81 -12.53 -5.83 -6.82
N ARG A 82 -13.81 -5.83 -7.23
CA ARG A 82 -14.94 -5.53 -6.34
C ARG A 82 -15.16 -6.62 -5.30
N LYS A 83 -15.12 -7.89 -5.70
CA LYS A 83 -15.36 -9.05 -4.83
C LYS A 83 -14.29 -9.20 -3.75
N HIS A 84 -13.04 -8.92 -4.07
CA HIS A 84 -11.90 -9.12 -3.16
C HIS A 84 -11.37 -7.82 -2.54
N GLY A 85 -11.90 -6.65 -2.93
CA GLY A 85 -11.44 -5.36 -2.42
C GLY A 85 -9.97 -5.05 -2.76
N VAL A 86 -9.48 -5.53 -3.90
CA VAL A 86 -8.08 -5.40 -4.31
C VAL A 86 -7.92 -4.46 -5.50
N SER A 87 -6.74 -3.84 -5.65
CA SER A 87 -6.41 -3.06 -6.84
C SER A 87 -6.30 -3.96 -8.08
N ARG A 88 -6.47 -3.37 -9.28
CA ARG A 88 -6.29 -4.10 -10.56
C ARG A 88 -4.92 -4.79 -10.63
N THR A 89 -3.86 -4.08 -10.22
CA THR A 89 -2.49 -4.60 -10.20
C THR A 89 -2.36 -5.83 -9.30
N ALA A 90 -2.99 -5.81 -8.12
CA ALA A 90 -2.99 -6.93 -7.19
C ALA A 90 -3.76 -8.13 -7.77
N ALA A 91 -4.93 -7.92 -8.39
CA ALA A 91 -5.68 -8.99 -9.05
C ALA A 91 -4.89 -9.66 -10.18
N TYR A 92 -4.17 -8.90 -11.01
CA TYR A 92 -3.32 -9.45 -12.07
C TYR A 92 -2.10 -10.21 -11.55
N LYS A 93 -1.63 -9.95 -10.32
CA LYS A 93 -0.54 -10.74 -9.70
C LYS A 93 -0.91 -12.22 -9.56
N TYR A 94 -2.20 -12.50 -9.36
CA TYR A 94 -2.75 -13.85 -9.19
C TYR A 94 -3.43 -14.39 -10.44
N HIS A 95 -3.26 -13.73 -11.59
CA HIS A 95 -3.79 -14.23 -12.85
C HIS A 95 -3.08 -15.54 -13.25
N PRO A 96 -3.81 -16.61 -13.65
CA PRO A 96 -3.23 -17.92 -13.92
C PRO A 96 -2.12 -17.88 -14.99
N GLY A 97 -2.29 -17.06 -16.03
CA GLY A 97 -1.25 -16.84 -17.06
C GLY A 97 0.05 -16.19 -16.56
N ARG A 98 0.06 -15.55 -15.40
CA ARG A 98 1.27 -14.96 -14.78
C ARG A 98 1.99 -15.95 -13.87
N ALA A 99 1.26 -16.85 -13.21
CA ALA A 99 1.83 -17.93 -12.39
C ALA A 99 2.67 -18.91 -13.24
N VAL A 100 2.23 -19.21 -14.46
CA VAL A 100 2.92 -20.12 -15.38
C VAL A 100 4.31 -19.60 -15.81
N LYS A 101 4.49 -18.28 -15.93
CA LYS A 101 5.79 -17.69 -16.30
C LYS A 101 6.86 -17.84 -15.22
N ARG A 102 6.49 -17.93 -13.94
CA ARG A 102 7.44 -18.05 -12.83
C ARG A 102 8.02 -19.46 -12.68
N ILE A 103 7.33 -20.48 -13.20
CA ILE A 103 7.76 -21.90 -13.14
C ILE A 103 8.65 -22.25 -14.35
N ARG A 104 8.47 -21.58 -15.50
CA ARG A 104 9.25 -21.84 -16.72
C ARG A 104 10.57 -21.06 -16.84
N GLY A 105 10.89 -20.21 -15.86
CA GLY A 105 12.10 -19.39 -15.85
C GLY A 105 13.02 -19.62 -14.65
N ALA A 106 12.86 -20.75 -13.95
CA ALA A 106 13.72 -21.22 -12.87
C ALA A 106 14.45 -22.49 -13.30
#